data_AF-A0A167SIM3-F1
#
_entry.id   AF-A0A167SIM3-F1
#
_cell.length_a   1.000
_cell.length_b   1.000
_cell.length_c   1.000
_cell.angle_alpha   90.00
_cell.angle_beta   90.00
_cell.angle_gamma   90.00
#
_symmetry.space_group_name_H-M   'P 1'
#
loop_
_entity.id
_entity.type
_entity.pdbx_description
1 polymer ?
#
loop_
_entity_poly.entity_id
_entity_poly.type
_entity_poly.pdbx_seq_one_letter_code
_entity_poly.pdbx_strand_id
1 'polypeptide(L)' 'MQFTTTSLFALFFALFSALSLTSAAPLSLDKRDVYAPPVTYPHTGTVWKVGAKHNVTWYVPLSIPRL' A
#
# COMPACT_ATOMS: atom_id res chain seq x y z
N MET A 1 22.62 -43.44 28.01
CA MET A 1 21.55 -42.80 27.20
C MET A 1 22.10 -42.63 25.78
N GLN A 2 21.44 -43.16 24.76
CA GLN A 2 21.90 -43.06 23.37
C GLN A 2 21.14 -41.92 22.69
N PHE A 3 21.82 -40.80 22.40
CA PHE A 3 21.23 -39.73 21.59
C PHE A 3 21.35 -40.13 20.12
N THR A 4 20.22 -40.47 19.51
CA THR A 4 20.14 -40.75 18.07
C THR A 4 20.19 -39.44 17.29
N THR A 5 20.79 -39.48 16.09
CA THR A 5 20.91 -38.33 15.18
C THR A 5 19.57 -37.65 14.88
N THR A 6 18.48 -38.42 14.89
CA THR A 6 17.11 -37.91 14.72
C THR A 6 16.70 -36.96 15.84
N SER A 7 17.03 -37.29 17.10
CA SER A 7 16.73 -36.43 18.25
C SER A 7 17.52 -35.12 18.22
N LEU A 8 18.76 -35.17 17.69
CA LEU A 8 19.58 -33.98 17.52
C LEU A 8 19.02 -33.04 16.44
N PHE A 9 18.52 -33.60 15.34
CA PHE A 9 17.87 -32.86 14.26
C PHE A 9 16.56 -32.20 14.71
N ALA A 10 15.74 -32.93 15.48
CA ALA A 10 14.50 -32.42 16.04
C ALA A 10 14.74 -31.24 17.00
N LEU A 11 15.77 -31.34 17.86
CA LEU A 11 16.15 -30.25 18.75
C LEU A 11 16.60 -29.01 17.97
N PHE A 12 17.41 -29.21 16.93
CA PHE A 12 17.88 -28.12 16.06
C PHE A 12 16.74 -27.37 15.38
N PHE A 13 15.76 -28.11 14.86
CA PHE A 13 14.59 -27.53 14.21
C PHE A 13 13.67 -26.80 15.19
N ALA A 14 13.50 -27.36 16.40
CA ALA A 14 12.73 -26.73 17.47
C ALA A 14 13.38 -25.41 17.94
N LEU A 15 14.71 -25.39 18.09
CA LEU A 15 15.47 -24.17 18.41
C LEU A 15 15.35 -23.15 17.28
N PHE A 16 15.57 -23.55 16.03
CA PHE A 16 15.48 -22.65 14.88
C PHE A 16 14.08 -22.03 14.74
N SER A 17 13.02 -22.81 14.98
CA SER A 17 11.65 -22.29 14.99
C SER A 17 11.41 -21.31 16.14
N ALA A 18 11.98 -21.55 17.32
CA ALA A 18 11.81 -20.66 18.48
C ALA A 18 12.52 -19.31 18.31
N LEU A 19 13.56 -19.25 17.47
CA LEU A 19 14.32 -18.04 17.16
C LEU A 19 13.86 -17.33 15.88
N SER A 20 12.77 -17.77 15.26
CA SER A 20 12.21 -17.14 14.06
C SER A 20 11.57 -15.78 14.40
N LEU A 21 12.36 -14.72 14.31
CA LEU A 21 11.87 -13.34 14.33
C LEU A 21 11.60 -12.89 12.89
N THR A 22 10.32 -12.82 12.51
CA THR A 22 9.91 -12.12 11.29
C THR A 22 9.89 -10.62 11.56
N SER A 23 10.73 -9.87 10.85
CA SER A 23 10.73 -8.40 10.90
C SER A 23 9.80 -7.85 9.82
N ALA A 24 8.61 -7.39 10.21
CA ALA A 24 7.76 -6.55 9.39
C ALA A 24 7.89 -5.10 9.88
N ALA A 25 8.94 -4.40 9.43
CA ALA A 25 9.06 -2.97 9.73
C ALA A 25 7.91 -2.22 9.02
N PRO A 26 7.23 -1.28 9.70
CA PRO A 26 6.30 -0.39 9.03
C PRO A 26 7.07 0.35 7.93
N LEU A 27 6.63 0.22 6.69
CA LEU A 27 7.04 1.18 5.67
C LEU A 27 6.44 2.51 6.10
N SER A 28 7.26 3.55 6.31
CA SER A 28 6.78 4.91 6.54
C SER A 28 5.95 5.33 5.33
N LEU A 29 4.63 5.18 5.44
CA LEU A 29 3.64 5.48 4.42
C LEU A 29 3.25 6.96 4.41
N ASP A 30 4.10 7.84 4.95
CA ASP A 30 3.81 9.27 5.17
C ASP A 30 3.45 10.02 3.88
N LYS A 31 3.69 9.43 2.70
CA LYS A 31 3.13 9.92 1.46
C LYS A 31 3.11 8.85 0.37
N ARG A 32 2.03 8.06 0.29
CA ARG A 32 1.60 7.62 -1.05
C ARG A 32 1.21 8.90 -1.78
N ASP A 33 1.77 9.12 -2.97
CA ASP A 33 1.52 10.36 -3.71
C ASP A 33 0.10 10.35 -4.27
N VAL A 34 -0.88 10.68 -3.40
CA VAL A 34 -2.28 10.85 -3.78
C VAL A 34 -2.41 12.26 -4.34
N TYR A 35 -2.19 12.37 -5.65
CA TYR A 35 -2.42 13.61 -6.37
C TYR A 35 -3.91 13.76 -6.67
N ALA A 36 -4.54 14.78 -6.07
CA ALA A 36 -5.91 15.19 -6.35
C ALA A 36 -5.89 16.44 -7.25
N PRO A 37 -6.02 16.29 -8.59
CA PRO A 37 -5.98 17.44 -9.50
C PRO A 37 -7.16 18.39 -9.26
N PRO A 38 -6.96 19.71 -9.41
CA PRO A 38 -8.06 20.66 -9.28
C PRO A 38 -9.05 20.48 -10.44
N VAL A 39 -10.33 20.31 -10.08
CA VAL A 39 -11.44 20.32 -11.03
C VAL A 39 -11.60 21.74 -11.59
N THR A 40 -11.63 21.87 -12.91
CA THR A 40 -11.81 23.14 -13.62
C THR A 40 -13.24 23.35 -14.07
N TYR A 41 -14.03 22.28 -14.23
CA TYR A 41 -15.46 22.32 -14.47
C TYR A 41 -16.12 21.07 -13.86
N PRO A 42 -17.27 21.20 -13.17
CA PRO A 42 -18.12 22.38 -13.06
C PRO A 42 -17.57 23.51 -12.16
N HIS A 43 -18.12 24.71 -12.33
CA HIS A 43 -17.87 25.85 -11.44
C HIS A 43 -18.91 25.91 -10.30
N THR A 44 -18.61 26.70 -9.27
CA THR A 44 -19.57 27.02 -8.21
C THR A 44 -20.88 27.53 -8.80
N GLY A 45 -22.00 26.91 -8.40
CA GLY A 45 -23.33 27.25 -8.90
C GLY A 45 -23.76 26.51 -10.17
N THR A 46 -22.92 25.65 -10.74
CA THR A 46 -23.34 24.76 -11.83
C THR A 46 -24.33 23.72 -11.29
N VAL A 47 -25.53 23.68 -11.88
CA VAL A 47 -26.58 22.71 -11.54
C VAL A 47 -26.82 21.79 -12.72
N TRP A 48 -26.84 20.48 -12.48
CA TRP A 48 -27.15 19.47 -13.49
C TRP A 48 -28.53 18.89 -13.29
N LYS A 49 -29.19 18.56 -14.40
CA LYS A 49 -30.47 17.85 -14.38
C LYS A 49 -30.21 16.36 -14.21
N VAL A 50 -31.07 15.70 -13.42
CA VAL A 50 -31.00 14.24 -13.24
C VAL A 50 -31.11 13.54 -14.58
N GLY A 51 -30.23 12.57 -14.82
CA GLY A 51 -30.16 11.80 -16.07
C GLY A 51 -29.32 12.43 -17.19
N ALA A 52 -28.84 13.68 -17.02
CA ALA A 52 -27.95 14.31 -17.98
C ALA A 52 -26.50 13.80 -17.84
N LYS A 53 -25.80 13.70 -18.96
CA LYS A 53 -24.36 13.38 -19.01
C LYS A 53 -23.56 14.65 -19.25
N HIS A 54 -22.57 14.89 -18.42
CA HIS A 54 -21.69 16.06 -18.49
C HIS A 54 -20.24 15.64 -18.39
N ASN A 55 -19.37 16.34 -19.11
CA ASN A 55 -17.93 16.16 -18.97
C ASN A 55 -17.44 16.93 -17.74
N VAL A 56 -16.73 16.24 -16.86
CA VAL A 56 -15.96 16.87 -15.78
C VAL A 56 -14.56 17.10 -16.30
N THR A 57 -14.02 18.29 -16.09
CA THR A 57 -12.65 18.60 -16.49
C THR A 57 -11.81 18.93 -15.27
N TRP A 58 -10.56 18.49 -15.30
CA TRP A 58 -9.57 18.80 -14.27
C TRP A 58 -8.25 19.13 -14.95
N TYR A 59 -7.43 19.92 -14.28
CA TYR A 59 -6.09 20.24 -14.77
C TYR A 59 -5.08 19.21 -14.27
N VAL A 60 -4.27 18.68 -15.18
CA VAL A 60 -3.12 17.83 -14.86
C VAL A 60 -1.86 18.53 -15.34
N PRO A 61 -0.89 18.83 -14.46
CA PRO A 61 0.40 19.37 -14.87
C PRO A 61 1.19 18.34 -15.67
N LEU A 62 2.02 18.81 -16.60
CA LEU A 62 2.86 17.95 -17.45
C LEU A 62 3.86 17.09 -16.65
N SER A 63 4.15 17.48 -15.41
CA SER A 63 4.84 16.67 -14.42
C SER A 63 3.93 16.41 -13.21
N ILE A 64 3.38 15.20 -13.16
CA ILE A 64 3.05 14.60 -11.86
C ILE A 64 4.39 14.16 -11.26
N PRO A 65 4.71 14.48 -9.99
CA PRO A 65 5.93 13.99 -9.36
C PRO A 65 5.96 12.46 -9.49
N ARG A 66 6.75 11.98 -10.45
CA ARG A 66 7.05 10.56 -10.59
C ARG A 66 8.22 10.29 -9.68
N LEU A 67 8.07 9.25 -8.85
CA LEU A 67 9.17 8.64 -8.11
C LEU A 67 10.28 8.22 -9.09
#